data_AF-A0A7S4LMJ5-F1
#
_entry.id   AF-A0A7S4LMJ5-F1
#
_cell.length_a   1.000
_cell.length_b   1.000
_cell.length_c   1.000
_cell.angle_alpha   90.00
_cell.angle_beta   90.00
_cell.angle_gamma   90.00
#
_symmetry.space_group_name_H-M   'P 1'
#
loop_
_entity.id
_entity.type
_entity.pdbx_description
1 polymer ?
#
loop_
_entity_poly.entity_id
_entity_poly.type
_entity_poly.pdbx_seq_one_letter_code
_entity_poly.pdbx_strand_id
1 'polypeptide(L)'
;MMKHKCYDLNLAIQSTKFQRQEFADLALELGYKGIAWNYVHKDPKQAIEPPDKTIPLAEKSELKQMRRITLIVQEIRELEEFMQNKHVQQFDIVAVRPGSEAVLLNLRQYSKLVDIISLDCSPARTTMGWSYEKLLPQGIFFELTFGHALRTPAFASIMVSQGLQVARRTGNRNVILCSGACAPLELRAPQDAASLGILFGVDYSTALHFVGTNTNAVMLRAQGRKMAVPHSATEMSLAEVSAAERRAMEPLFFVDTEGFASIGEQDNVQEGDELDEEEEEEEQQQQSGDSDDSDDSGDDVQVVPMSKADVHLGPSSKKQRTGGT
;
A
#
# COMPACT_ATOMS: atom_id res chain seq x y z
N MET A 1 20.06 5.69 21.63
CA MET A 1 19.11 6.81 21.41
C MET A 1 19.04 7.07 19.91
N MET A 2 17.86 6.99 19.28
CA MET A 2 17.73 7.21 17.83
C MET A 2 18.18 8.63 17.45
N LYS A 3 19.03 8.76 16.43
CA LYS A 3 19.48 10.06 15.91
C LYS A 3 18.48 10.71 14.95
N HIS A 4 17.46 9.98 14.49
CA HIS A 4 16.53 10.44 13.45
C HIS A 4 15.17 10.80 14.04
N LYS A 5 14.59 11.92 13.58
CA LYS A 5 13.23 12.34 13.92
C LYS A 5 12.24 11.34 13.32
N CYS A 6 11.30 10.81 14.10
CA CYS A 6 10.28 9.88 13.60
C CYS A 6 8.96 10.62 13.37
N TYR A 7 8.25 10.26 12.31
CA TYR A 7 6.93 10.81 11.97
C TYR A 7 5.96 9.68 11.68
N ASP A 8 4.71 9.82 12.13
CA ASP A 8 3.63 8.98 11.60
C ASP A 8 2.88 9.79 10.53
N LEU A 9 2.98 9.35 9.27
CA LEU A 9 2.42 10.10 8.15
C LEU A 9 0.99 9.67 7.81
N ASN A 10 0.32 8.87 8.65
CA ASN A 10 -0.99 8.31 8.33
C ASN A 10 -1.88 8.10 9.57
N LEU A 11 -2.37 9.17 10.17
CA LEU A 11 -3.42 9.07 11.19
C LEU A 11 -4.78 9.35 10.56
N ALA A 12 -5.79 8.53 10.85
CA ALA A 12 -7.15 8.83 10.41
C ALA A 12 -7.63 10.13 11.05
N ILE A 13 -8.36 10.94 10.29
CA ILE A 13 -8.96 12.18 10.82
C ILE A 13 -9.91 11.84 11.95
N GLN A 14 -9.74 12.56 13.07
CA GLN A 14 -10.62 12.46 14.23
C GLN A 14 -11.66 13.57 14.18
N SER A 15 -12.92 13.21 14.41
CA SER A 15 -14.06 14.12 14.30
C SER A 15 -14.03 15.20 15.37
N THR A 16 -13.67 14.85 16.62
CA THR A 16 -13.71 15.78 17.74
C THR A 16 -12.35 16.43 18.01
N LYS A 17 -12.37 17.69 18.50
CA LYS A 17 -11.15 18.41 18.92
C LYS A 17 -10.42 17.67 20.04
N PHE A 18 -11.17 17.10 20.98
CA PHE A 18 -10.62 16.34 22.11
C PHE A 18 -9.80 15.14 21.62
N GLN A 19 -10.35 14.31 20.73
CA GLN A 19 -9.63 13.15 20.19
C GLN A 19 -8.38 13.58 19.41
N ARG A 20 -8.45 14.68 18.64
CA ARG A 20 -7.25 15.19 17.94
C ARG A 20 -6.14 15.57 18.91
N GLN A 21 -6.50 16.20 20.03
CA GLN A 21 -5.54 16.56 21.08
C GLN A 21 -4.96 15.31 21.74
N GLU A 22 -5.81 14.36 22.14
CA GLU A 22 -5.41 13.09 22.75
C GLU A 22 -4.41 12.32 21.87
N PHE A 23 -4.67 12.23 20.57
CA PHE A 23 -3.75 11.61 19.61
C PHE A 23 -2.42 12.37 19.48
N ALA A 24 -2.46 13.71 19.46
CA ALA A 24 -1.25 14.52 19.36
C ALA A 24 -0.38 14.38 20.62
N ASP A 25 -0.99 14.38 21.80
CA ASP A 25 -0.31 14.21 23.07
C ASP A 25 0.30 12.80 23.17
N LEU A 26 -0.48 11.76 22.84
CA LEU A 26 0.03 10.39 22.81
C LEU A 26 1.18 10.21 21.81
N ALA A 27 1.08 10.79 20.62
CA ALA A 27 2.15 10.70 19.63
C ALA A 27 3.44 11.36 20.14
N LEU A 28 3.32 12.49 20.84
CA LEU A 28 4.46 13.17 21.45
C LEU A 28 5.08 12.31 22.58
N GLU A 29 4.26 11.72 23.44
CA GLU A 29 4.68 10.81 24.52
C GLU A 29 5.41 9.57 23.98
N LEU A 30 4.93 9.00 22.87
CA LEU A 30 5.56 7.87 22.17
C LEU A 30 6.86 8.26 21.43
N GLY A 31 7.20 9.55 21.39
CA GLY A 31 8.45 10.05 20.85
C GLY A 31 8.41 10.48 19.39
N TYR A 32 7.23 10.61 18.78
CA TYR A 32 7.11 11.20 17.44
C TYR A 32 7.42 12.70 17.46
N LYS A 33 7.94 13.21 16.34
CA LYS A 33 8.21 14.65 16.12
C LYS A 33 7.20 15.32 15.22
N GLY A 34 6.40 14.54 14.52
CA GLY A 34 5.24 15.04 13.80
C GLY A 34 4.30 13.95 13.34
N ILE A 35 3.10 14.35 13.00
CA ILE A 35 2.02 13.49 12.53
C ILE A 35 1.34 14.10 11.30
N ALA A 36 0.83 13.26 10.41
CA ALA A 36 -0.03 13.68 9.32
C ALA A 36 -1.45 13.10 9.50
N TRP A 37 -2.43 14.00 9.53
CA TRP A 37 -3.84 13.64 9.50
C TRP A 37 -4.24 13.33 8.06
N ASN A 38 -4.85 12.17 7.82
CA ASN A 38 -5.12 11.64 6.50
C ASN A 38 -6.61 11.75 6.13
N TYR A 39 -6.90 12.58 5.13
CA TYR A 39 -8.17 12.63 4.44
C TYR A 39 -8.21 11.61 3.31
N VAL A 40 -9.04 10.58 3.42
CA VAL A 40 -9.21 9.58 2.35
C VAL A 40 -10.34 10.01 1.42
N HIS A 41 -10.00 10.33 0.18
CA HIS A 41 -10.95 10.73 -0.84
C HIS A 41 -11.20 9.57 -1.81
N LYS A 42 -12.47 9.14 -1.93
CA LYS A 42 -12.86 7.91 -2.63
C LYS A 42 -13.64 8.13 -3.93
N ASP A 43 -14.36 9.24 -4.04
CA ASP A 43 -15.26 9.49 -5.17
C ASP A 43 -14.72 10.66 -6.01
N PRO A 44 -14.25 10.42 -7.24
CA PRO A 44 -13.72 11.49 -8.10
C PRO A 44 -14.76 12.56 -8.45
N LYS A 45 -16.06 12.26 -8.33
CA LYS A 45 -17.14 13.22 -8.58
C LYS A 45 -17.39 14.16 -7.41
N GLN A 46 -16.98 13.77 -6.21
CA GLN A 46 -17.13 14.61 -5.03
C GLN A 46 -16.08 15.72 -5.07
N ALA A 47 -16.51 16.96 -4.88
CA ALA A 47 -15.56 18.07 -4.80
C ALA A 47 -14.58 17.87 -3.63
N ILE A 48 -13.29 17.99 -3.93
CA ILE A 48 -12.25 18.03 -2.90
C ILE A 48 -12.27 19.43 -2.30
N GLU A 49 -12.48 19.55 -0.99
CA GLU A 49 -12.39 20.83 -0.29
C GLU A 49 -10.93 21.18 0.07
N PRO A 50 -10.62 22.46 0.30
CA PRO A 50 -9.30 22.87 0.77
C PRO A 50 -8.87 22.17 2.08
N PRO A 51 -7.56 21.96 2.30
CA PRO A 51 -7.03 21.26 3.46
C PRO A 51 -7.50 21.83 4.81
N ASP A 52 -7.59 23.15 4.94
CA ASP A 52 -8.00 23.80 6.20
C ASP A 52 -9.44 23.49 6.61
N LYS A 53 -10.31 23.22 5.63
CA LYS A 53 -11.71 22.84 5.87
C LYS A 53 -11.88 21.36 6.11
N THR A 54 -11.07 20.54 5.44
CA THR A 54 -11.13 19.07 5.54
C THR A 54 -10.47 18.55 6.80
N ILE A 55 -9.40 19.19 7.27
CA ILE A 55 -8.58 18.70 8.38
C ILE A 55 -8.35 19.81 9.41
N PRO A 56 -9.18 19.87 10.47
CA PRO A 56 -8.87 20.68 11.63
C PRO A 56 -7.66 20.08 12.37
N LEU A 57 -6.70 20.93 12.76
CA LEU A 57 -5.53 20.50 13.54
C LEU A 57 -5.83 20.62 15.06
N ALA A 58 -5.06 19.93 15.89
CA ALA A 58 -5.07 20.14 17.33
C ALA A 58 -4.44 21.51 17.67
N GLU A 59 -4.95 22.20 18.68
CA GLU A 59 -4.48 23.53 19.06
C GLU A 59 -3.21 23.45 19.91
N LYS A 60 -2.26 24.38 19.70
CA LYS A 60 -1.06 24.56 20.55
C LYS A 60 -0.32 23.25 20.88
N SER A 61 0.08 22.51 19.85
CA SER A 61 0.90 21.30 20.01
C SER A 61 2.37 21.59 19.70
N GLU A 62 3.29 21.07 20.51
CA GLU A 62 4.72 21.02 20.19
C GLU A 62 5.04 20.02 19.07
N LEU A 63 4.07 19.17 18.71
CA LEU A 63 4.15 18.20 17.63
C LEU A 63 3.86 18.87 16.28
N LYS A 64 4.72 18.63 15.28
CA LYS A 64 4.47 19.11 13.91
C LYS A 64 3.26 18.37 13.32
N GLN A 65 2.16 19.08 13.09
CA GLN A 65 0.95 18.52 12.49
C GLN A 65 0.83 18.90 11.02
N MET A 66 0.38 17.96 10.19
CA MET A 66 0.35 18.10 8.74
C MET A 66 -0.94 17.53 8.17
N ARG A 67 -1.32 18.04 7.01
CA ARG A 67 -2.53 17.62 6.29
C ARG A 67 -2.16 16.75 5.11
N ARG A 68 -2.59 15.50 5.16
CA ARG A 68 -2.40 14.53 4.10
C ARG A 68 -3.73 14.24 3.41
N ILE A 69 -3.68 14.06 2.09
CA ILE A 69 -4.77 13.43 1.34
C ILE A 69 -4.31 12.07 0.80
N THR A 70 -5.17 11.06 0.86
CA THR A 70 -5.02 9.78 0.16
C THR A 70 -6.14 9.64 -0.86
N LEU A 71 -5.77 9.65 -2.14
CA LEU A 71 -6.69 9.47 -3.26
C LEU A 71 -6.83 7.98 -3.58
N ILE A 72 -8.04 7.43 -3.52
CA ILE A 72 -8.30 6.08 -4.05
C ILE A 72 -8.58 6.19 -5.53
N VAL A 73 -7.76 5.52 -6.35
CA VAL A 73 -7.79 5.67 -7.81
C VAL A 73 -7.98 4.29 -8.43
N GLN A 74 -9.11 4.05 -9.10
CA GLN A 74 -9.38 2.78 -9.78
C GLN A 74 -8.92 2.83 -11.24
N GLU A 75 -9.05 3.98 -11.89
CA GLU A 75 -8.77 4.16 -13.31
C GLU A 75 -7.72 5.24 -13.58
N ILE A 76 -6.98 5.10 -14.68
CA ILE A 76 -5.94 6.06 -15.08
C ILE A 76 -6.53 7.46 -15.33
N ARG A 77 -7.76 7.53 -15.84
CA ARG A 77 -8.45 8.81 -16.06
C ARG A 77 -8.69 9.57 -14.75
N GLU A 78 -9.11 8.86 -13.70
CA GLU A 78 -9.32 9.46 -12.37
C GLU A 78 -8.00 10.02 -11.82
N LEU A 79 -6.88 9.32 -12.09
CA LEU A 79 -5.56 9.80 -11.70
C LEU A 79 -5.28 11.17 -12.31
N GLU A 80 -5.48 11.33 -13.61
CA GLU A 80 -5.26 12.59 -14.31
C GLU A 80 -6.14 13.72 -13.75
N GLU A 81 -7.44 13.44 -13.55
CA GLU A 81 -8.40 14.40 -12.99
C GLU A 81 -7.97 14.88 -11.59
N PHE A 82 -7.51 13.97 -10.73
CA PHE A 82 -7.00 14.34 -9.41
C PHE A 82 -5.69 15.14 -9.46
N MET A 83 -4.78 14.80 -10.38
CA MET A 83 -3.50 15.50 -10.50
C MET A 83 -3.67 16.93 -11.02
N GLN A 84 -4.73 17.20 -11.78
CA GLN A 84 -5.11 18.54 -12.24
C GLN A 84 -5.88 19.35 -11.18
N ASN A 85 -6.35 18.70 -10.10
CA ASN A 85 -7.13 19.37 -9.07
C ASN A 85 -6.23 20.24 -8.16
N LYS A 86 -6.51 21.55 -8.14
CA LYS A 86 -5.73 22.54 -7.37
C LYS A 86 -5.77 22.30 -5.87
N HIS A 87 -6.87 21.79 -5.31
CA HIS A 87 -6.98 21.54 -3.87
C HIS A 87 -6.14 20.34 -3.43
N VAL A 88 -5.95 19.33 -4.30
CA VAL A 88 -5.05 18.21 -4.01
C VAL A 88 -3.63 18.71 -3.74
N GLN A 89 -3.15 19.65 -4.56
CA GLN A 89 -1.80 20.19 -4.44
C GLN A 89 -1.61 21.13 -3.23
N GLN A 90 -2.69 21.56 -2.58
CA GLN A 90 -2.62 22.36 -1.35
C GLN A 90 -2.31 21.52 -0.10
N PHE A 91 -2.56 20.20 -0.13
CA PHE A 91 -2.23 19.32 0.99
C PHE A 91 -0.72 19.24 1.21
N ASP A 92 -0.33 19.10 2.47
CA ASP A 92 1.08 18.97 2.86
C ASP A 92 1.68 17.70 2.27
N ILE A 93 0.93 16.60 2.24
CA ILE A 93 1.34 15.31 1.69
C ILE A 93 0.24 14.79 0.76
N VAL A 94 0.62 14.34 -0.44
CA VAL A 94 -0.28 13.71 -1.40
C VAL A 94 0.08 12.23 -1.55
N ALA A 95 -0.87 11.37 -1.19
CA ALA A 95 -0.76 9.93 -1.35
C ALA A 95 -1.79 9.42 -2.37
N VAL A 96 -1.42 8.39 -3.11
CA VAL A 96 -2.33 7.67 -4.01
C VAL A 96 -2.42 6.21 -3.57
N ARG A 97 -3.64 5.69 -3.48
CA ARG A 97 -3.94 4.27 -3.33
C ARG A 97 -4.42 3.73 -4.67
N PRO A 98 -3.53 3.09 -5.46
CA PRO A 98 -3.90 2.53 -6.75
C PRO A 98 -4.81 1.31 -6.57
N GLY A 99 -5.83 1.18 -7.43
CA GLY A 99 -6.73 0.05 -7.50
C GLY A 99 -6.24 -1.07 -8.42
N SER A 100 -5.26 -0.79 -9.28
CA SER A 100 -4.68 -1.74 -10.23
C SER A 100 -3.19 -1.45 -10.49
N GLU A 101 -2.45 -2.45 -11.01
CA GLU A 101 -1.06 -2.25 -11.41
C GLU A 101 -0.94 -1.23 -12.55
N ALA A 102 -1.94 -1.14 -13.44
CA ALA A 102 -1.95 -0.14 -14.51
C ALA A 102 -1.94 1.29 -13.95
N VAL A 103 -2.75 1.57 -12.91
CA VAL A 103 -2.72 2.87 -12.21
C VAL A 103 -1.38 3.08 -11.51
N LEU A 104 -0.86 2.06 -10.82
CA LEU A 104 0.45 2.12 -10.15
C LEU A 104 1.56 2.58 -11.12
N LEU A 105 1.66 1.95 -12.29
CA LEU A 105 2.71 2.25 -13.27
C LEU A 105 2.54 3.64 -13.89
N ASN A 106 1.30 4.11 -14.05
CA ASN A 106 1.03 5.46 -14.56
C ASN A 106 1.42 6.57 -13.59
N LEU A 107 1.58 6.29 -12.29
CA LEU A 107 2.10 7.27 -11.32
C LEU A 107 3.52 7.76 -11.66
N ARG A 108 4.26 7.04 -12.51
CA ARG A 108 5.54 7.52 -13.05
C ARG A 108 5.41 8.90 -13.70
N GLN A 109 4.31 9.16 -14.41
CA GLN A 109 4.08 10.43 -15.11
C GLN A 109 3.82 11.60 -14.14
N TYR A 110 3.33 11.28 -12.95
CA TYR A 110 2.92 12.24 -11.93
C TYR A 110 3.85 12.26 -10.72
N SER A 111 5.10 11.82 -10.90
CA SER A 111 6.05 11.69 -9.80
C SER A 111 6.29 13.01 -9.06
N LYS A 112 6.25 14.15 -9.75
CA LYS A 112 6.38 15.47 -9.11
C LYS A 112 5.17 15.92 -8.28
N LEU A 113 4.04 15.23 -8.40
CA LEU A 113 2.76 15.60 -7.77
C LEU A 113 2.34 14.62 -6.67
N VAL A 114 3.03 13.48 -6.55
CA VAL A 114 2.72 12.40 -5.61
C VAL A 114 3.93 12.08 -4.73
N ASP A 115 3.70 12.00 -3.43
CA ASP A 115 4.74 11.74 -2.43
C ASP A 115 4.76 10.26 -2.02
N ILE A 116 3.58 9.66 -1.86
CA ILE A 116 3.37 8.32 -1.30
C ILE A 116 2.45 7.48 -2.20
N ILE A 117 2.78 6.21 -2.37
CA ILE A 117 1.89 5.14 -2.83
C ILE A 117 1.42 4.37 -1.59
N SER A 118 0.16 4.55 -1.21
CA SER A 118 -0.44 3.88 -0.05
C SER A 118 -0.98 2.52 -0.44
N LEU A 119 -0.39 1.45 0.08
CA LEU A 119 -0.83 0.09 -0.20
C LEU A 119 -1.94 -0.31 0.77
N ASP A 120 -3.05 -0.79 0.21
CA ASP A 120 -4.18 -1.25 1.00
C ASP A 120 -3.92 -2.68 1.48
N CYS A 121 -3.56 -2.84 2.76
CA CYS A 121 -3.38 -4.15 3.39
C CYS A 121 -4.72 -4.83 3.71
N SER A 122 -5.70 -4.74 2.80
CA SER A 122 -7.05 -5.29 2.97
C SER A 122 -7.28 -6.56 2.14
N PRO A 123 -8.13 -7.51 2.60
CA PRO A 123 -8.38 -8.77 1.87
C PRO A 123 -8.94 -8.59 0.46
N ALA A 124 -9.64 -7.47 0.22
CA ALA A 124 -10.25 -7.18 -1.07
C ALA A 124 -9.24 -6.78 -2.15
N ARG A 125 -7.99 -6.44 -1.77
CA ARG A 125 -6.97 -5.89 -2.69
C ARG A 125 -5.62 -6.53 -2.41
N THR A 126 -5.40 -7.67 -3.03
CA THR A 126 -4.06 -8.27 -3.06
C THR A 126 -3.25 -7.64 -4.19
N THR A 127 -2.08 -7.08 -3.85
CA THR A 127 -1.15 -6.43 -4.78
C THR A 127 0.01 -7.36 -5.13
N MET A 128 -0.24 -8.67 -5.04
CA MET A 128 0.74 -9.70 -5.33
C MET A 128 1.17 -9.62 -6.80
N GLY A 129 2.49 -9.60 -7.03
CA GLY A 129 3.06 -9.57 -8.38
C GLY A 129 3.23 -8.17 -8.99
N TRP A 130 2.78 -7.10 -8.33
CA TRP A 130 2.96 -5.74 -8.85
C TRP A 130 4.45 -5.36 -8.97
N SER A 131 4.78 -4.66 -10.04
CA SER A 131 6.14 -4.25 -10.40
C SER A 131 6.59 -2.97 -9.66
N TYR A 132 6.70 -3.01 -8.32
CA TYR A 132 7.07 -1.85 -7.49
C TYR A 132 8.41 -1.22 -7.89
N GLU A 133 9.39 -2.04 -8.29
CA GLU A 133 10.73 -1.64 -8.67
C GLU A 133 10.75 -0.60 -9.80
N LYS A 134 9.74 -0.60 -10.68
CA LYS A 134 9.65 0.33 -11.82
C LYS A 134 9.45 1.79 -11.43
N LEU A 135 9.00 2.04 -10.18
CA LEU A 135 8.73 3.38 -9.65
C LEU A 135 9.88 3.91 -8.77
N LEU A 136 10.86 3.08 -8.41
CA LEU A 136 12.01 3.53 -7.62
C LEU A 136 12.75 4.75 -8.21
N PRO A 137 13.00 4.83 -9.54
CA PRO A 137 13.66 6.00 -10.13
C PRO A 137 12.90 7.31 -9.96
N GLN A 138 11.62 7.24 -9.62
CA GLN A 138 10.75 8.41 -9.43
C GLN A 138 10.85 8.99 -8.00
N GLY A 139 11.49 8.28 -7.08
CA GLY A 139 11.65 8.69 -5.68
C GLY A 139 10.33 8.74 -4.90
N ILE A 140 9.27 8.07 -5.38
CA ILE A 140 8.00 7.94 -4.66
C ILE A 140 8.15 6.83 -3.60
N PHE A 141 7.54 7.02 -2.44
CA PHE A 141 7.61 6.06 -1.33
C PHE A 141 6.41 5.13 -1.29
N PHE A 142 6.64 3.85 -1.01
CA PHE A 142 5.60 2.86 -0.76
C PHE A 142 5.29 2.80 0.72
N GLU A 143 4.02 2.99 1.07
CA GLU A 143 3.55 2.93 2.44
C GLU A 143 2.85 1.61 2.73
N LEU A 144 3.29 0.97 3.81
CA LEU A 144 2.60 -0.11 4.50
C LEU A 144 1.93 0.44 5.76
N THR A 145 0.75 -0.09 6.11
CA THR A 145 0.00 0.33 7.30
C THR A 145 -0.29 -0.84 8.23
N PHE A 146 -0.02 -0.67 9.53
CA PHE A 146 -0.14 -1.76 10.51
C PHE A 146 -1.37 -1.69 11.41
N GLY A 147 -2.08 -0.57 11.50
CA GLY A 147 -3.21 -0.39 12.42
C GLY A 147 -4.33 -1.40 12.18
N HIS A 148 -4.62 -1.72 10.92
CA HIS A 148 -5.58 -2.79 10.58
C HIS A 148 -5.08 -4.19 10.95
N ALA A 149 -3.77 -4.45 10.83
CA ALA A 149 -3.16 -5.73 11.20
C ALA A 149 -3.28 -6.01 12.70
N LEU A 150 -3.32 -4.97 13.54
CA LEU A 150 -3.53 -5.12 14.98
C LEU A 150 -4.95 -5.58 15.36
N ARG A 151 -5.93 -5.39 14.48
CA ARG A 151 -7.35 -5.70 14.78
C ARG A 151 -7.71 -7.14 14.48
N THR A 152 -7.11 -7.73 13.44
CA THR A 152 -7.52 -9.05 12.93
C THR A 152 -6.36 -9.82 12.32
N PRO A 153 -6.23 -11.14 12.59
CA PRO A 153 -5.13 -11.95 12.02
C PRO A 153 -5.10 -11.99 10.50
N ALA A 154 -6.25 -11.91 9.82
CA ALA A 154 -6.33 -11.89 8.37
C ALA A 154 -5.59 -10.67 7.78
N PHE A 155 -5.80 -9.48 8.33
CA PHE A 155 -5.09 -8.27 7.90
C PHE A 155 -3.61 -8.32 8.24
N ALA A 156 -3.23 -8.95 9.37
CA ALA A 156 -1.83 -9.17 9.70
C ALA A 156 -1.12 -10.06 8.67
N SER A 157 -1.73 -11.18 8.28
CA SER A 157 -1.18 -12.06 7.24
C SER A 157 -1.03 -11.34 5.89
N ILE A 158 -1.98 -10.50 5.53
CA ILE A 158 -1.94 -9.71 4.28
C ILE A 158 -0.83 -8.66 4.35
N MET A 159 -0.73 -7.91 5.45
CA MET A 159 0.33 -6.92 5.66
C MET A 159 1.71 -7.56 5.56
N VAL A 160 1.91 -8.71 6.20
CA VAL A 160 3.19 -9.45 6.14
C VAL A 160 3.51 -9.89 4.71
N SER A 161 2.53 -10.47 4.00
CA SER A 161 2.71 -10.89 2.61
C SER A 161 3.04 -9.73 1.68
N GLN A 162 2.28 -8.63 1.75
CA GLN A 162 2.53 -7.42 0.97
C GLN A 162 3.87 -6.79 1.32
N GLY A 163 4.19 -6.67 2.62
CA GLY A 163 5.45 -6.11 3.08
C GLY A 163 6.65 -6.89 2.59
N LEU A 164 6.59 -8.23 2.63
CA LEU A 164 7.62 -9.10 2.08
C LEU A 164 7.83 -8.87 0.57
N GLN A 165 6.75 -8.74 -0.21
CA GLN A 165 6.84 -8.49 -1.64
C GLN A 165 7.41 -7.11 -1.95
N VAL A 166 6.92 -6.06 -1.27
CA VAL A 166 7.39 -4.69 -1.47
C VAL A 166 8.86 -4.59 -1.11
N ALA A 167 9.26 -5.06 0.09
CA ALA A 167 10.64 -5.04 0.55
C ALA A 167 11.58 -5.78 -0.43
N ARG A 168 11.21 -7.01 -0.85
CA ARG A 168 12.01 -7.78 -1.81
C ARG A 168 12.13 -7.09 -3.18
N ARG A 169 11.01 -6.62 -3.74
CA ARG A 169 10.98 -6.00 -5.07
C ARG A 169 11.70 -4.66 -5.09
N THR A 170 11.60 -3.88 -4.01
CA THR A 170 12.26 -2.57 -3.95
C THR A 170 13.72 -2.63 -3.51
N GLY A 171 14.17 -3.78 -3.01
CA GLY A 171 15.45 -3.90 -2.29
C GLY A 171 15.44 -3.07 -1.02
N ASN A 172 14.32 -3.05 -0.31
CA ASN A 172 14.05 -2.28 0.92
C ASN A 172 14.09 -0.75 0.75
N ARG A 173 14.17 -0.26 -0.49
CA ARG A 173 14.23 1.18 -0.79
C ARG A 173 12.84 1.79 -0.86
N ASN A 174 12.77 3.05 -0.46
CA ASN A 174 11.58 3.87 -0.51
C ASN A 174 10.35 3.24 0.19
N VAL A 175 10.55 2.42 1.22
CA VAL A 175 9.46 1.84 2.01
C VAL A 175 9.27 2.64 3.28
N ILE A 176 8.02 3.00 3.60
CA ILE A 176 7.65 3.57 4.90
C ILE A 176 6.61 2.70 5.60
N LEU A 177 6.64 2.72 6.93
CA LEU A 177 5.67 2.04 7.76
C LEU A 177 4.96 3.08 8.64
N CYS A 178 3.65 3.22 8.46
CA CYS A 178 2.82 4.16 9.22
C CYS A 178 1.69 3.40 9.94
N SER A 179 1.11 3.99 10.99
CA SER A 179 0.06 3.28 11.73
C SER A 179 -1.24 3.14 10.95
N GLY A 180 -1.70 4.17 10.24
CA GLY A 180 -3.08 4.15 9.74
C GLY A 180 -4.10 4.16 10.89
N ALA A 181 -3.70 4.59 12.09
CA ALA A 181 -4.48 4.43 13.30
C ALA A 181 -5.80 5.22 13.24
N CYS A 182 -6.89 4.53 13.59
CA CYS A 182 -8.19 5.15 13.82
C CYS A 182 -8.46 5.38 15.31
N ALA A 183 -7.79 4.62 16.19
CA ALA A 183 -7.88 4.76 17.64
C ALA A 183 -6.49 4.92 18.28
N PRO A 184 -6.36 5.61 19.44
CA PRO A 184 -5.06 5.83 20.09
C PRO A 184 -4.31 4.52 20.41
N LEU A 185 -5.05 3.46 20.77
CA LEU A 185 -4.51 2.12 21.06
C LEU A 185 -3.84 1.43 19.87
N GLU A 186 -3.98 1.96 18.66
CA GLU A 186 -3.35 1.42 17.44
C GLU A 186 -2.04 2.11 17.12
N LEU A 187 -1.72 3.22 17.79
CA LEU A 187 -0.44 3.88 17.68
C LEU A 187 0.62 3.10 18.48
N ARG A 188 1.85 3.08 18.00
CA ARG A 188 2.99 2.39 18.63
C ARG A 188 4.17 3.33 18.66
N ALA A 189 5.07 3.17 19.62
CA ALA A 189 6.34 3.90 19.58
C ALA A 189 7.12 3.54 18.30
N PRO A 190 7.93 4.43 17.73
CA PRO A 190 8.66 4.15 16.50
C PRO A 190 9.51 2.87 16.54
N GLN A 191 10.12 2.55 17.69
CA GLN A 191 10.90 1.32 17.86
C GLN A 191 10.03 0.05 17.81
N ASP A 192 8.83 0.12 18.37
CA ASP A 192 7.86 -0.99 18.37
C ASP A 192 7.29 -1.20 16.98
N ALA A 193 6.94 -0.11 16.29
CA ALA A 193 6.51 -0.15 14.91
C ALA A 193 7.59 -0.75 13.99
N ALA A 194 8.86 -0.34 14.17
CA ALA A 194 9.98 -0.91 13.42
C ALA A 194 10.16 -2.42 13.65
N SER A 195 9.83 -2.92 14.85
CA SER A 195 9.93 -4.37 15.12
C SER A 195 8.99 -5.19 14.22
N LEU A 196 7.86 -4.62 13.78
CA LEU A 196 6.99 -5.26 12.78
C LEU A 196 7.66 -5.40 11.41
N GLY A 197 8.59 -4.51 11.09
CA GLY A 197 9.34 -4.55 9.83
C GLY A 197 10.15 -5.82 9.66
N ILE A 198 10.60 -6.46 10.76
CA ILE A 198 11.32 -7.74 10.71
C ILE A 198 10.47 -8.83 10.02
N LEU A 199 9.14 -8.77 10.17
CA LEU A 199 8.21 -9.71 9.52
C LEU A 199 8.22 -9.57 7.99
N PHE A 200 8.69 -8.44 7.46
CA PHE A 200 8.85 -8.22 6.02
C PHE A 200 10.16 -8.81 5.48
N GLY A 201 10.93 -9.52 6.30
CA GLY A 201 12.18 -10.17 5.91
C GLY A 201 13.39 -9.22 5.86
N VAL A 202 13.33 -8.09 6.58
CA VAL A 202 14.45 -7.15 6.71
C VAL A 202 15.05 -7.21 8.12
N ASP A 203 16.28 -6.75 8.27
CA ASP A 203 16.89 -6.60 9.59
C ASP A 203 16.29 -5.41 10.35
N TYR A 204 16.48 -5.39 11.67
CA TYR A 204 15.93 -4.32 12.51
C TYR A 204 16.46 -2.94 12.09
N SER A 205 17.73 -2.83 11.70
CA SER A 205 18.32 -1.56 11.26
C SER A 205 17.60 -1.00 10.03
N THR A 206 17.34 -1.84 9.02
CA THR A 206 16.53 -1.44 7.86
C THR A 206 15.11 -1.06 8.25
N ALA A 207 14.48 -1.82 9.16
CA ALA A 207 13.15 -1.49 9.63
C ALA A 207 13.07 -0.14 10.37
N LEU A 208 14.13 0.27 11.08
CA LEU A 208 14.21 1.61 11.67
C LEU A 208 14.19 2.72 10.61
N HIS A 209 14.75 2.47 9.43
CA HIS A 209 14.68 3.43 8.33
C HIS A 209 13.25 3.63 7.81
N PHE A 210 12.40 2.60 7.85
CA PHE A 210 11.01 2.68 7.37
C PHE A 210 10.15 3.65 8.20
N VAL A 211 10.44 3.78 9.50
CA VAL A 211 9.71 4.69 10.42
C VAL A 211 10.43 6.02 10.66
N GLY A 212 11.74 6.06 10.42
CA GLY A 212 12.61 7.21 10.67
C GLY A 212 13.09 7.90 9.39
N THR A 213 14.24 7.49 8.86
CA THR A 213 14.90 8.17 7.73
C THR A 213 13.99 8.34 6.52
N ASN A 214 13.23 7.31 6.16
CA ASN A 214 12.37 7.34 4.98
C ASN A 214 11.17 8.27 5.18
N THR A 215 10.61 8.36 6.39
CA THR A 215 9.52 9.32 6.69
C THR A 215 10.01 10.77 6.62
N ASN A 216 11.27 11.05 7.01
CA ASN A 216 11.89 12.35 6.78
C ASN A 216 12.09 12.66 5.29
N ALA A 217 12.48 11.66 4.49
CA ALA A 217 12.66 11.84 3.06
C ALA A 217 11.33 12.15 2.36
N VAL A 218 10.23 11.52 2.77
CA VAL A 218 8.87 11.88 2.31
C VAL A 218 8.54 13.32 2.65
N MET A 219 8.88 13.76 3.86
CA MET A 219 8.67 15.15 4.29
C MET A 219 9.39 16.16 3.42
N LEU A 220 10.67 15.92 3.11
CA LEU A 220 11.45 16.78 2.22
C LEU A 220 10.89 16.78 0.80
N ARG A 221 10.49 15.61 0.29
CA ARG A 221 9.84 15.49 -1.03
C ARG A 221 8.57 16.32 -1.09
N ALA A 222 7.71 16.19 -0.08
CA ALA A 222 6.43 16.87 -0.03
C ALA A 222 6.60 18.40 0.05
N GLN A 223 7.61 18.87 0.80
CA GLN A 223 8.01 20.29 0.80
C GLN A 223 8.50 20.74 -0.58
N GLY A 224 9.38 19.97 -1.23
CA GLY A 224 9.87 20.26 -2.58
C GLY A 224 8.74 20.34 -3.60
N ARG A 225 7.75 19.44 -3.53
CA ARG A 225 6.54 19.49 -4.35
C ARG A 225 5.80 20.80 -4.15
N LYS A 226 5.51 21.21 -2.91
CA LYS A 226 4.80 22.47 -2.63
C LYS A 226 5.55 23.71 -3.12
N MET A 227 6.89 23.72 -3.02
CA MET A 227 7.71 24.84 -3.50
C MET A 227 7.79 24.91 -5.03
N ALA A 228 7.75 23.75 -5.71
CA ALA A 228 7.81 23.68 -7.17
C ALA A 228 6.50 24.07 -7.86
N VAL A 229 5.37 24.14 -7.14
CA VAL A 229 4.13 24.71 -7.67
C VAL A 229 4.36 26.22 -7.87
N PRO A 230 4.23 26.75 -9.11
CA PRO A 230 4.36 28.18 -9.36
C PRO A 230 3.37 28.92 -8.45
N HIS A 231 3.90 29.67 -7.48
CA HIS A 231 3.10 30.41 -6.52
C HIS A 231 2.34 31.52 -7.24
N SER A 232 1.07 31.28 -7.54
CA SER A 232 0.06 32.35 -7.60
C SER A 232 -0.77 32.33 -6.31
N ALA A 233 -0.11 32.40 -5.15
CA ALA A 233 -0.71 32.77 -3.87
C ALA A 233 0.36 32.78 -2.76
N THR A 234 0.62 34.00 -2.26
CA THR A 234 1.13 34.32 -0.92
C THR A 234 2.62 34.06 -0.64
N GLU A 235 3.34 35.17 -0.47
CA GLU A 235 4.70 35.26 0.03
C GLU A 235 4.83 34.61 1.42
N MET A 236 5.75 33.65 1.55
CA MET A 236 6.44 33.38 2.82
C MET A 236 7.94 33.29 2.56
N SER A 237 8.69 33.97 3.41
CA SER A 237 10.10 34.29 3.25
C SER A 237 11.00 33.07 3.08
N LEU A 238 11.84 33.14 2.06
CA LEU A 238 12.89 32.19 1.64
C LEU A 238 14.07 32.00 2.61
N ALA A 239 13.93 32.36 3.88
CA ALA A 239 14.97 32.13 4.88
C ALA A 239 14.64 30.85 5.66
N GLU A 240 15.61 29.94 5.79
CA GLU A 240 15.58 28.69 6.59
C GLU A 240 15.38 27.36 5.83
N VAL A 241 16.00 27.19 4.66
CA VAL A 241 16.41 25.82 4.24
C VAL A 241 17.93 25.74 4.31
N SER A 242 18.43 24.97 5.27
CA SER A 242 19.86 24.82 5.52
C SER A 242 20.55 24.06 4.37
N ALA A 243 21.85 24.31 4.17
CA ALA A 243 22.63 23.61 3.13
C ALA A 243 22.63 22.07 3.30
N ALA A 244 22.40 21.57 4.51
CA ALA A 244 22.27 20.14 4.80
C ALA A 244 20.97 19.54 4.22
N GLU A 245 19.86 20.28 4.26
CA GLU A 245 18.58 19.86 3.68
C GLU A 245 18.60 19.90 2.16
N ARG A 246 19.38 20.83 1.56
CA ARG A 246 19.66 20.83 0.12
C ARG A 246 20.50 19.63 -0.32
N ARG A 247 21.43 19.17 0.52
CA ARG A 247 22.22 17.96 0.25
C ARG A 247 21.39 16.68 0.39
N ALA A 248 20.36 16.68 1.25
CA ALA A 248 19.37 15.59 1.33
C ALA A 248 18.38 15.56 0.15
N MET A 249 18.33 16.63 -0.68
CA MET A 249 17.58 16.70 -1.94
C MET A 249 18.38 16.20 -3.15
N GLU A 250 19.68 15.90 -3.00
CA GLU A 250 20.35 15.06 -4.00
C GLU A 250 19.71 13.67 -3.95
N PRO A 251 19.40 13.06 -5.10
CA PRO A 251 18.79 11.74 -5.11
C PRO A 251 19.68 10.81 -4.29
N LEU A 252 19.11 10.21 -3.24
CA LEU A 252 19.71 9.13 -2.44
C LEU A 252 19.88 7.90 -3.35
N PHE A 253 20.76 8.00 -4.35
CA PHE A 253 21.41 6.87 -4.99
C PHE A 253 22.48 6.38 -4.01
N PHE A 254 22.06 5.66 -2.97
CA PHE A 254 22.98 4.74 -2.33
C PHE A 254 22.90 3.41 -3.10
N VAL A 255 23.87 3.23 -4.01
CA VAL A 255 24.27 1.93 -4.50
C VAL A 255 25.33 1.44 -3.52
N ASP A 256 25.02 0.37 -2.80
CA ASP A 256 26.00 -0.64 -2.45
C ASP A 256 25.34 -1.98 -2.71
N THR A 257 25.51 -2.45 -3.95
CA THR A 257 25.05 -3.77 -4.43
C THR A 257 26.09 -4.86 -4.19
N GLU A 258 27.15 -4.59 -3.44
CA GLU A 258 28.26 -5.53 -3.22
C GLU A 258 27.93 -6.65 -2.21
N GLY A 259 26.72 -6.70 -1.63
CA GLY A 259 26.41 -7.59 -0.51
C GLY A 259 25.47 -8.77 -0.76
N PHE A 260 24.87 -8.96 -1.95
CA PHE A 260 23.80 -9.97 -2.09
C PHE A 260 23.75 -10.76 -3.40
N ALA A 261 24.86 -10.82 -4.14
CA ALA A 261 25.00 -11.72 -5.29
C ALA A 261 25.91 -12.91 -4.95
N SER A 262 25.46 -13.81 -4.08
CA SER A 262 26.04 -15.17 -4.04
C SER A 262 25.12 -16.14 -3.28
N ILE A 263 23.97 -16.46 -3.85
CA ILE A 263 23.37 -17.80 -3.70
C ILE A 263 22.76 -18.15 -5.06
N GLY A 264 23.57 -18.78 -5.91
CA GLY A 264 23.18 -19.26 -7.22
C GLY A 264 24.28 -20.16 -7.77
N GLU A 265 24.08 -21.46 -7.63
CA GLU A 265 24.47 -22.54 -8.53
C GLU A 265 25.82 -22.42 -9.27
N GLN A 266 26.75 -23.31 -8.94
CA GLN A 266 27.39 -24.28 -9.85
C GLN A 266 28.61 -24.92 -9.17
N ASP A 267 28.51 -26.21 -8.85
CA ASP A 267 29.68 -27.10 -8.88
C ASP A 267 29.43 -28.09 -10.02
N ASN A 268 30.02 -27.76 -11.17
CA ASN A 268 30.15 -28.63 -12.33
C ASN A 268 31.50 -29.34 -12.18
N VAL A 269 31.48 -30.61 -11.78
CA VAL A 269 32.69 -31.43 -11.66
C VAL A 269 33.01 -32.05 -13.02
N GLN A 270 34.27 -31.88 -13.41
CA GLN A 270 34.88 -32.29 -14.68
C GLN A 270 34.87 -33.82 -14.91
N GLU A 271 34.71 -34.20 -16.17
CA GLU A 271 35.01 -35.53 -16.72
C GLU A 271 36.51 -35.87 -16.60
N GLY A 272 36.77 -37.16 -16.34
CA GLY A 272 38.06 -37.83 -16.50
C GLY A 272 37.84 -39.34 -16.55
N ASP A 273 38.28 -39.95 -17.65
CA ASP A 273 38.12 -41.35 -18.08
C ASP A 273 38.76 -42.41 -17.16
N GLU A 274 38.14 -43.62 -17.09
CA GLU A 274 38.68 -44.94 -17.49
C GLU A 274 38.06 -46.13 -16.70
N LEU A 275 37.40 -47.01 -17.46
CA LEU A 275 37.33 -48.49 -17.43
C LEU A 275 36.98 -49.26 -16.12
N ASP A 276 35.89 -50.04 -16.15
CA ASP A 276 35.98 -51.50 -16.33
C ASP A 276 34.61 -52.15 -16.55
N GLU A 277 34.64 -53.20 -17.37
CA GLU A 277 33.57 -54.09 -17.81
C GLU A 277 32.99 -54.91 -16.65
N GLU A 278 31.70 -55.22 -16.68
CA GLU A 278 31.18 -56.58 -16.45
C GLU A 278 29.68 -56.64 -16.80
N GLU A 279 29.39 -57.53 -17.74
CA GLU A 279 28.06 -57.97 -18.17
C GLU A 279 27.37 -58.76 -17.05
N GLU A 280 26.03 -58.74 -17.01
CA GLU A 280 25.24 -59.98 -16.94
C GLU A 280 23.77 -59.71 -17.33
N GLU A 281 23.31 -60.54 -18.25
CA GLU A 281 21.99 -60.58 -18.86
C GLU A 281 20.96 -61.38 -18.01
N GLU A 282 19.75 -61.48 -18.56
CA GLU A 282 18.67 -62.45 -18.28
C GLU A 282 17.67 -62.10 -17.15
N GLU A 283 16.37 -62.35 -17.25
CA GLU A 283 15.48 -62.72 -18.35
C GLU A 283 14.04 -62.40 -17.89
N GLN A 284 13.35 -61.68 -18.75
CA GLN A 284 11.97 -61.85 -19.22
C GLN A 284 11.06 -63.00 -18.71
N GLN A 285 9.75 -62.67 -18.71
CA GLN A 285 8.57 -63.53 -18.97
C GLN A 285 7.97 -64.31 -17.77
N GLN A 286 6.66 -64.58 -17.67
CA GLN A 286 5.44 -64.18 -18.39
C GLN A 286 4.25 -64.72 -17.57
N GLN A 287 3.13 -63.99 -17.65
CA GLN A 287 1.76 -64.49 -17.86
C GLN A 287 1.14 -65.54 -16.93
N SER A 288 -0.08 -65.22 -16.50
CA SER A 288 -1.36 -65.83 -16.95
C SER A 288 -2.42 -65.34 -15.97
N GLY A 289 -3.58 -64.82 -16.37
CA GLY A 289 -4.58 -65.35 -17.31
C GLY A 289 -5.90 -65.36 -16.54
N ASP A 290 -6.88 -64.56 -16.96
CA ASP A 290 -8.22 -65.00 -17.43
C ASP A 290 -9.26 -64.92 -16.28
N SER A 291 -10.54 -64.62 -16.47
CA SER A 291 -11.38 -64.33 -17.65
C SER A 291 -12.73 -63.75 -17.17
N ASP A 292 -13.45 -63.14 -18.13
CA ASP A 292 -14.92 -63.08 -18.34
C ASP A 292 -15.91 -62.62 -17.24
N ASP A 293 -16.72 -61.59 -17.53
CA ASP A 293 -18.08 -61.81 -18.05
C ASP A 293 -18.77 -60.48 -18.43
N SER A 294 -19.53 -60.55 -19.52
CA SER A 294 -20.37 -59.52 -20.13
C SER A 294 -21.71 -59.32 -19.40
N ASP A 295 -22.29 -58.13 -19.44
CA ASP A 295 -23.58 -57.91 -20.13
C ASP A 295 -24.16 -56.49 -20.00
N ASP A 296 -24.92 -56.20 -21.05
CA ASP A 296 -25.61 -55.02 -21.54
C ASP A 296 -26.84 -54.59 -20.72
N SER A 297 -27.08 -53.27 -20.64
CA SER A 297 -28.38 -52.60 -20.89
C SER A 297 -28.36 -51.15 -20.40
N GLY A 298 -28.74 -50.23 -21.31
CA GLY A 298 -28.90 -48.81 -21.00
C GLY A 298 -30.22 -48.49 -20.31
N ASP A 299 -30.30 -47.30 -19.71
CA ASP A 299 -31.51 -46.48 -19.79
C ASP A 299 -31.24 -45.02 -19.42
N ASP A 300 -31.91 -44.15 -20.18
CA ASP A 300 -32.01 -42.71 -20.03
C ASP A 300 -32.47 -42.29 -18.62
N VAL A 301 -31.84 -41.26 -18.04
CA VAL A 301 -32.44 -40.50 -16.94
C VAL A 301 -32.64 -39.05 -17.34
N GLN A 302 -33.89 -38.79 -17.72
CA GLN A 302 -34.50 -37.48 -17.86
C GLN A 302 -34.57 -36.72 -16.53
N VAL A 303 -34.47 -35.41 -16.70
CA VAL A 303 -34.84 -34.32 -15.80
C VAL A 303 -36.25 -34.49 -15.24
N VAL A 304 -36.44 -34.27 -13.93
CA VAL A 304 -37.76 -34.09 -13.30
C VAL A 304 -37.75 -32.86 -12.37
N PRO A 305 -38.86 -32.07 -12.31
CA PRO A 305 -38.88 -30.68 -11.86
C PRO A 305 -39.49 -30.48 -10.46
N MET A 306 -39.43 -29.27 -9.90
CA MET A 306 -40.26 -28.86 -8.76
C MET A 306 -41.03 -27.53 -8.99
N SER A 307 -42.34 -27.73 -9.14
CA SER A 307 -43.54 -26.95 -8.77
C SER A 307 -43.54 -25.42 -8.57
N LYS A 308 -44.45 -24.78 -9.31
CA LYS A 308 -45.15 -23.54 -8.95
C LYS A 308 -46.33 -23.82 -8.01
N ALA A 309 -46.61 -22.88 -7.12
CA ALA A 309 -47.93 -22.71 -6.50
C ALA A 309 -48.40 -21.27 -6.77
N ASP A 310 -49.60 -21.16 -7.37
CA ASP A 310 -50.43 -19.96 -7.45
C ASP A 310 -50.89 -19.52 -6.05
N VAL A 311 -51.34 -18.26 -5.84
CA VAL A 311 -52.77 -17.87 -5.82
C VAL A 311 -52.94 -16.34 -5.60
N HIS A 312 -53.72 -15.73 -6.50
CA HIS A 312 -54.83 -14.78 -6.30
C HIS A 312 -54.69 -13.25 -6.49
N LEU A 313 -55.66 -12.79 -7.28
CA LEU A 313 -56.02 -11.46 -7.77
C LEU A 313 -57.02 -10.75 -6.84
N GLY A 314 -57.05 -9.41 -6.88
CA GLY A 314 -58.22 -8.60 -6.49
C GLY A 314 -57.95 -7.08 -6.43
N PRO A 315 -58.93 -6.19 -6.72
CA PRO A 315 -58.75 -5.18 -7.77
C PRO A 315 -58.98 -3.68 -7.42
N SER A 316 -58.53 -2.82 -8.35
CA SER A 316 -59.10 -1.52 -8.82
C SER A 316 -59.32 -0.33 -7.85
N SER A 317 -58.75 0.84 -8.17
CA SER A 317 -59.48 1.94 -8.87
C SER A 317 -58.79 3.34 -8.85
N LYS A 318 -58.82 3.98 -10.04
CA LYS A 318 -59.04 5.42 -10.39
C LYS A 318 -58.36 6.56 -9.59
N LYS A 319 -57.63 7.45 -10.31
CA LYS A 319 -58.16 8.74 -10.86
C LYS A 319 -57.08 9.56 -11.60
N GLN A 320 -57.48 10.08 -12.77
CA GLN A 320 -56.95 11.29 -13.43
C GLN A 320 -57.08 12.50 -12.48
N ARG A 321 -56.32 13.60 -12.54
CA ARG A 321 -56.27 14.70 -13.54
C ARG A 321 -55.67 15.88 -12.72
N THR A 322 -54.80 16.79 -13.17
CA THR A 322 -54.95 17.89 -14.14
C THR A 322 -53.62 18.65 -14.20
N GLY A 323 -53.27 19.23 -15.34
CA GLY A 323 -52.24 20.28 -15.45
C GLY A 323 -52.85 21.68 -15.46
N GLY A 324 -51.97 22.67 -15.22
CA GLY A 324 -52.01 24.00 -15.85
C GLY A 324 -52.44 25.18 -14.98
N THR A 325 -51.49 25.99 -14.52
CA THR A 325 -51.17 27.32 -15.10
C THR A 325 -49.85 27.82 -14.52
#